data_AF-A0A2M6WKL8-F1
#
_entry.id   AF-A0A2M6WKL8-F1
#
_cell.length_a   1.000
_cell.length_b   1.000
_cell.length_c   1.000
_cell.angle_alpha   90.00
_cell.angle_beta   90.00
_cell.angle_gamma   90.00
#
_symmetry.space_group_name_H-M   'P 1'
#
loop_
_entity.id
_entity.type
_entity.pdbx_description
1 polymer ?
#
loop_
_entity_poly.entity_id
_entity_poly.type
_entity_poly.pdbx_seq_one_letter_code
_entity_poly.pdbx_strand_id
1 'polypeptide(L)'
;MKPNYYNKKELGKKKKNRRVSFYIYSTFILTLILGSSYLVIQSPLLKVNLLVSEDILMQVRPTLLEKKTSAVLGLNNYLSWSAISLPAFKKVNIDRDLKRKNILITTTPYEKNLVWCTTSNDCYWVDKKTGVPFSKAPQTRGQYIYTITEETKLSIIPNYQILPEVKFKYIISILDNIQENKISVDKIELNRNLEELRVITTTNTSLIFTLRIDPEELILDALTEVLKKHNLEDLEYINLTVENRVFYRNK
;
A
#
# COMPACT_ATOMS: atom_id res chain seq x y z
N MET A 1 78.99 11.86 -40.85
CA MET A 1 77.61 12.10 -40.37
C MET A 1 77.57 11.90 -38.86
N LYS A 2 77.48 12.98 -38.07
CA LYS A 2 77.25 12.89 -36.61
C LYS A 2 75.74 12.81 -36.36
N PRO A 3 75.23 11.83 -35.60
CA PRO A 3 73.82 11.77 -35.29
C PRO A 3 73.42 12.97 -34.40
N ASN A 4 72.38 13.65 -34.83
CA ASN A 4 71.84 14.84 -34.20
C ASN A 4 71.15 14.44 -32.88
N TYR A 5 71.84 14.61 -31.74
CA TYR A 5 71.31 14.38 -30.39
C TYR A 5 70.31 15.49 -30.01
N TYR A 6 69.21 15.59 -30.74
CA TYR A 6 68.10 16.48 -30.39
C TYR A 6 67.23 15.85 -29.28
N ASN A 7 67.64 16.13 -28.05
CA ASN A 7 66.78 16.56 -26.95
C ASN A 7 65.62 15.64 -26.48
N LYS A 8 65.95 14.43 -25.99
CA LYS A 8 65.02 13.60 -25.17
C LYS A 8 64.48 14.34 -23.93
N LYS A 9 65.22 15.32 -23.38
CA LYS A 9 64.80 16.13 -22.22
C LYS A 9 63.65 17.09 -22.55
N GLU A 10 63.60 17.64 -23.77
CA GLU A 10 62.48 18.52 -24.18
C GLU A 10 61.18 17.78 -24.47
N LEU A 11 61.25 16.56 -25.02
CA LEU A 11 60.08 15.71 -25.23
C LEU A 11 59.43 15.28 -23.90
N GLY A 12 60.24 15.03 -22.87
CA GLY A 12 59.76 14.75 -21.50
C GLY A 12 59.11 15.97 -20.83
N LYS A 13 59.70 17.16 -20.98
CA LYS A 13 59.13 18.43 -20.48
C LYS A 13 57.81 18.79 -21.17
N LYS A 14 57.70 18.62 -22.49
CA LYS A 14 56.45 18.83 -23.24
C LYS A 14 55.34 17.87 -22.81
N LYS A 15 55.64 16.59 -22.59
CA LYS A 15 54.66 15.62 -22.05
C LYS A 15 54.23 15.93 -20.61
N LYS A 16 55.16 16.38 -19.76
CA LYS A 16 54.86 16.78 -18.36
C LYS A 16 53.98 18.03 -18.30
N ASN A 17 54.29 19.08 -19.07
CA ASN A 17 53.46 20.30 -19.12
C ASN A 17 52.06 20.02 -19.67
N ARG A 18 51.92 19.14 -20.67
CA ARG A 18 50.60 18.79 -21.22
C ARG A 18 49.70 18.06 -20.21
N ARG A 19 50.27 17.22 -19.33
CA ARG A 19 49.54 16.60 -18.22
C ARG A 19 49.14 17.61 -17.16
N VAL A 20 50.04 18.53 -16.79
CA VAL A 20 49.73 19.60 -15.81
C VAL A 20 48.62 20.52 -16.32
N SER A 21 48.68 20.94 -17.59
CA SER A 21 47.60 21.73 -18.19
C SER A 21 46.26 20.98 -18.19
N PHE A 22 46.25 19.67 -18.49
CA PHE A 22 45.04 18.85 -18.41
C PHE A 22 44.44 18.83 -17.00
N TYR A 23 45.26 18.66 -15.95
CA TYR A 23 44.79 18.72 -14.58
C TYR A 23 44.22 20.09 -14.22
N ILE A 24 44.87 21.19 -14.61
CA ILE A 24 44.37 22.56 -14.36
C ILE A 24 43.02 22.79 -15.04
N TYR A 25 42.88 22.42 -16.31
CA TYR A 25 41.60 22.53 -17.02
C TYR A 25 40.52 21.64 -16.39
N SER A 26 40.87 20.41 -16.01
CA SER A 26 39.92 19.50 -15.34
C SER A 26 39.46 20.06 -13.99
N THR A 27 40.37 20.59 -13.16
CA THR A 27 40.03 21.23 -11.89
C THR A 27 39.18 22.48 -12.10
N PHE A 28 39.51 23.32 -13.09
CA PHE A 28 38.72 24.50 -13.42
C PHE A 28 37.29 24.14 -13.84
N ILE A 29 37.13 23.15 -14.73
CA ILE A 29 35.82 22.64 -15.14
C ILE A 29 35.05 22.07 -13.94
N LEU A 30 35.71 21.30 -13.07
CA LEU A 30 35.09 20.75 -11.86
C LEU A 30 34.59 21.88 -10.94
N THR A 31 35.38 22.93 -10.74
CA THR A 31 34.96 24.09 -9.91
C THR A 31 33.79 24.85 -10.52
N LEU A 32 33.75 24.98 -11.86
CA LEU A 32 32.63 25.60 -12.56
C LEU A 32 31.35 24.79 -12.41
N ILE A 33 31.44 23.45 -12.54
CA ILE A 33 30.30 22.55 -12.36
C ILE A 33 29.79 22.61 -10.92
N LEU A 34 30.69 22.53 -9.92
CA LEU A 34 30.34 22.60 -8.51
C LEU A 34 29.72 23.96 -8.15
N GLY A 35 30.31 25.07 -8.61
CA GLY A 35 29.81 26.42 -8.38
C GLY A 35 28.44 26.67 -9.03
N SER A 36 28.27 26.23 -10.28
CA SER A 36 26.99 26.35 -10.99
C SER A 36 25.91 25.51 -10.32
N SER A 37 26.26 24.30 -9.90
CA SER A 37 25.34 23.42 -9.15
C SER A 37 24.93 24.06 -7.82
N TYR A 38 25.88 24.64 -7.08
CA TYR A 38 25.60 25.34 -5.82
C TYR A 38 24.64 26.52 -5.99
N LEU A 39 24.83 27.33 -7.03
CA LEU A 39 23.95 28.46 -7.34
C LEU A 39 22.54 28.01 -7.72
N VAL A 40 22.40 26.93 -8.48
CA VAL A 40 21.08 26.36 -8.81
C VAL A 40 20.38 25.88 -7.55
N ILE A 41 21.08 25.15 -6.66
CA ILE A 41 20.50 24.60 -5.43
C ILE A 41 20.00 25.71 -4.49
N GLN A 42 20.74 26.81 -4.34
CA GLN A 42 20.34 27.94 -3.50
C GLN A 42 19.39 28.94 -4.18
N SER A 43 19.09 28.75 -5.47
CA SER A 43 18.29 29.70 -6.23
C SER A 43 16.91 29.90 -5.59
N PRO A 44 16.48 31.15 -5.36
CA PRO A 44 15.15 31.45 -4.83
C PRO A 44 14.02 31.08 -5.81
N LEU A 45 14.36 30.71 -7.06
CA LEU A 45 13.40 30.18 -8.04
C LEU A 45 12.96 28.75 -7.72
N LEU A 46 13.80 27.96 -7.05
CA LEU A 46 13.52 26.56 -6.71
C LEU A 46 13.06 26.37 -5.26
N LYS A 47 12.99 27.46 -4.47
CA LYS A 47 12.44 27.45 -3.11
C LYS A 47 10.91 27.44 -3.16
N VAL A 48 10.30 26.51 -2.44
CA VAL A 48 8.85 26.31 -2.38
C VAL A 48 8.28 26.80 -1.05
N ASN A 49 7.09 27.41 -1.11
CA ASN A 49 6.26 27.62 0.07
C ASN A 49 5.38 26.39 0.29
N LEU A 50 5.54 25.72 1.42
CA LEU A 50 4.77 24.53 1.75
C LEU A 50 3.37 24.94 2.23
N LEU A 51 2.36 24.73 1.40
CA LEU A 51 0.94 24.87 1.74
C LEU A 51 0.35 23.49 2.04
N VAL A 52 0.87 22.84 3.07
CA VAL A 52 0.45 21.48 3.46
C VAL A 52 0.16 21.49 4.96
N SER A 53 -0.90 20.77 5.36
CA SER A 53 -1.19 20.54 6.78
C SER A 53 0.00 19.91 7.50
N GLU A 54 0.31 20.41 8.70
CA GLU A 54 1.42 19.96 9.55
C GLU A 54 1.39 18.42 9.75
N ASP A 55 0.20 17.85 9.90
CA ASP A 55 -0.01 16.42 10.13
C ASP A 55 0.43 15.53 8.96
N ILE A 56 0.18 15.99 7.73
CA ILE A 56 0.59 15.27 6.52
C ILE A 56 2.11 15.39 6.35
N LEU A 57 2.67 16.57 6.64
CA LEU A 57 4.12 16.79 6.59
C LEU A 57 4.88 15.89 7.57
N MET A 58 4.35 15.66 8.77
CA MET A 58 4.97 14.74 9.74
C MET A 58 5.08 13.31 9.22
N GLN A 59 4.10 12.84 8.44
CA GLN A 59 4.10 11.49 7.87
C GLN A 59 4.92 11.40 6.57
N VAL A 60 4.95 12.47 5.77
CA VAL A 60 5.64 12.50 4.47
C VAL A 60 7.15 12.73 4.63
N ARG A 61 7.55 13.56 5.59
CA ARG A 61 8.95 13.95 5.84
C ARG A 61 9.91 12.76 5.96
N PRO A 62 9.68 11.73 6.80
CA PRO A 62 10.62 10.62 6.93
C PRO A 62 10.83 9.88 5.61
N THR A 63 9.74 9.56 4.90
CA THR A 63 9.79 8.86 3.61
C THR A 63 10.46 9.70 2.50
N LEU A 64 10.31 11.02 2.52
CA LEU A 64 11.03 11.90 1.60
C LEU A 64 12.52 11.94 1.88
N LEU A 65 12.91 12.01 3.15
CA LEU A 65 14.31 12.15 3.56
C LEU A 65 15.13 10.87 3.33
N GLU A 66 14.50 9.71 3.23
CA GLU A 66 15.17 8.49 2.76
C GLU A 66 15.68 8.62 1.31
N LYS A 67 15.08 9.50 0.50
CA LYS A 67 15.57 9.75 -0.87
C LYS A 67 16.77 10.70 -0.86
N LYS A 68 17.85 10.26 -1.52
CA LYS A 68 19.12 11.02 -1.67
C LYS A 68 18.93 12.45 -2.16
N THR A 69 17.97 12.69 -3.05
CA THR A 69 17.67 14.04 -3.59
C THR A 69 17.17 14.97 -2.50
N SER A 70 16.19 14.53 -1.70
CA SER A 70 15.61 15.32 -0.62
C SER A 70 16.58 15.50 0.55
N ALA A 71 17.41 14.48 0.82
CA ALA A 71 18.43 14.55 1.86
C ALA A 71 19.49 15.63 1.57
N VAL A 72 19.87 15.80 0.30
CA VAL A 72 20.90 16.77 -0.12
C VAL A 72 20.30 18.17 -0.37
N LEU A 73 19.14 18.26 -1.01
CA LEU A 73 18.54 19.53 -1.42
C LEU A 73 17.64 20.15 -0.33
N GLY A 74 17.23 19.34 0.65
CA GLY A 74 16.26 19.73 1.68
C GLY A 74 14.83 19.81 1.15
N LEU A 75 13.85 19.71 2.05
CA LEU A 75 12.42 19.73 1.69
C LEU A 75 11.94 21.07 1.12
N ASN A 76 12.74 22.12 1.25
CA ASN A 76 12.39 23.45 0.74
C ASN A 76 12.68 23.59 -0.76
N ASN A 77 13.36 22.60 -1.37
CA ASN A 77 13.67 22.61 -2.80
C ASN A 77 12.60 21.84 -3.59
N TYR A 78 12.16 22.44 -4.69
CA TYR A 78 11.17 21.86 -5.62
C TYR A 78 11.55 20.44 -6.10
N LEU A 79 12.85 20.20 -6.34
CA LEU A 79 13.34 18.92 -6.88
C LEU A 79 13.35 17.78 -5.85
N SER A 80 13.18 18.09 -4.57
CA SER A 80 13.07 17.09 -3.50
C SER A 80 11.75 16.33 -3.54
N TRP A 81 10.72 16.93 -4.14
CA TRP A 81 9.36 16.40 -4.16
C TRP A 81 9.14 15.52 -5.38
N SER A 82 9.41 14.23 -5.18
CA SER A 82 9.17 13.15 -6.14
C SER A 82 7.93 12.33 -5.73
N ALA A 83 7.47 11.42 -6.60
CA ALA A 83 6.36 10.52 -6.25
C ALA A 83 6.71 9.65 -5.02
N ILE A 84 5.81 9.56 -4.06
CA ILE A 84 5.98 8.81 -2.80
C ILE A 84 4.77 7.89 -2.62
N SER A 85 5.03 6.72 -2.03
CA SER A 85 4.01 5.83 -1.49
C SER A 85 4.02 5.95 0.03
N LEU A 86 2.85 6.15 0.64
CA LEU A 86 2.68 6.16 2.09
C LEU A 86 1.74 5.02 2.48
N PRO A 87 2.12 4.13 3.42
CA PRO A 87 1.27 3.00 3.80
C PRO A 87 -0.12 3.39 4.31
N ALA A 88 -0.25 4.56 4.94
CA ALA A 88 -1.52 5.03 5.50
C ALA A 88 -2.52 5.57 4.46
N PHE A 89 -2.09 5.79 3.21
CA PHE A 89 -2.91 6.44 2.19
C PHE A 89 -2.96 5.61 0.91
N LYS A 90 -4.16 5.49 0.34
CA LYS A 90 -4.39 4.77 -0.92
C LYS A 90 -3.71 5.45 -2.09
N LYS A 91 -3.73 6.78 -2.11
CA LYS A 91 -3.09 7.58 -3.15
C LYS A 91 -2.55 8.86 -2.55
N VAL A 92 -1.32 9.16 -2.90
CA VAL A 92 -0.67 10.45 -2.59
C VAL A 92 -0.31 11.08 -3.93
N ASN A 93 -1.02 12.15 -4.29
CA ASN A 93 -0.68 12.94 -5.46
C ASN A 93 0.09 14.18 -5.05
N ILE A 94 1.24 14.40 -5.66
CA ILE A 94 2.08 15.58 -5.41
C ILE A 94 2.04 16.41 -6.68
N ASP A 95 1.22 17.45 -6.66
CA ASP A 95 1.16 18.44 -7.73
C ASP A 95 2.09 19.60 -7.40
N ARG A 96 2.79 20.07 -8.42
CA ARG A 96 3.90 20.99 -8.29
C ARG A 96 3.66 22.18 -9.21
N ASP A 97 3.23 23.29 -8.63
CA ASP A 97 3.01 24.53 -9.36
C ASP A 97 4.26 25.41 -9.29
N LEU A 98 5.06 25.37 -10.36
CA LEU A 98 6.27 26.18 -10.53
C LEU A 98 5.99 27.68 -10.56
N LYS A 99 4.83 28.12 -11.07
CA LYS A 99 4.50 29.55 -11.19
C LYS A 99 4.16 30.13 -9.83
N ARG A 100 3.43 29.36 -9.02
CA ARG A 100 3.00 29.78 -7.68
C ARG A 100 3.98 29.37 -6.57
N LYS A 101 5.03 28.60 -6.90
CA LYS A 101 6.00 28.03 -5.96
C LYS A 101 5.33 27.23 -4.84
N ASN A 102 4.29 26.49 -5.18
CA ASN A 102 3.48 25.74 -4.24
C ASN A 102 3.56 24.25 -4.55
N ILE A 103 3.53 23.44 -3.49
CA ILE A 103 3.34 22.00 -3.59
C ILE A 103 2.01 21.67 -2.96
N LEU A 104 1.13 21.08 -3.77
CA LEU A 104 -0.16 20.58 -3.32
C LEU A 104 -0.06 19.07 -3.15
N ILE A 105 -0.28 18.60 -1.92
CA ILE A 105 -0.33 17.17 -1.62
C ILE A 105 -1.79 16.79 -1.42
N THR A 106 -2.33 16.05 -2.38
CA THR A 106 -3.68 15.50 -2.27
C THR A 106 -3.58 14.05 -1.83
N THR A 107 -4.07 13.77 -0.63
CA THR A 107 -4.08 12.42 -0.06
C THR A 107 -5.49 11.83 -0.09
N THR A 108 -5.63 10.60 -0.57
CA THR A 108 -6.87 9.82 -0.44
C THR A 108 -6.66 8.75 0.62
N PRO A 109 -7.31 8.85 1.80
CA PRO A 109 -7.16 7.85 2.87
C PRO A 109 -7.82 6.51 2.47
N TYR A 110 -7.38 5.43 3.10
CA TYR A 110 -8.07 4.15 3.02
C TYR A 110 -9.39 4.17 3.81
N GLU A 111 -10.40 3.47 3.32
CA GLU A 111 -11.62 3.21 4.07
C GLU A 111 -11.37 2.14 5.13
N LYS A 112 -11.83 2.38 6.36
CA LYS A 112 -11.67 1.46 7.51
C LYS A 112 -12.95 0.65 7.72
N ASN A 113 -13.23 -0.26 6.79
CA ASN A 113 -14.47 -1.06 6.78
C ASN A 113 -14.25 -2.58 6.93
N LEU A 114 -13.01 -3.05 6.86
CA LEU A 114 -12.65 -4.46 7.02
C LEU A 114 -11.42 -4.61 7.92
N VAL A 115 -11.55 -5.46 8.92
CA VAL A 115 -10.46 -5.86 9.82
C VAL A 115 -10.15 -7.34 9.62
N TRP A 116 -8.86 -7.66 9.55
CA TRP A 116 -8.37 -9.02 9.51
C TRP A 116 -7.51 -9.31 10.72
N CYS A 117 -7.89 -10.33 11.48
CA CYS A 117 -7.23 -10.76 12.70
C CYS A 117 -6.71 -12.19 12.55
N THR A 118 -5.58 -12.46 13.20
CA THR A 118 -5.00 -13.80 13.31
C THR A 118 -5.06 -14.30 14.74
N THR A 119 -4.84 -15.60 14.95
CA THR A 119 -4.79 -16.20 16.30
C THR A 119 -3.68 -15.62 17.19
N SER A 120 -2.68 -14.90 16.65
CA SER A 120 -1.67 -14.19 17.44
C SER A 120 -2.17 -12.86 18.05
N ASN A 121 -3.47 -12.54 17.91
CA ASN A 121 -4.09 -11.27 18.29
C ASN A 121 -3.62 -10.04 17.50
N ASP A 122 -2.87 -10.23 16.41
CA ASP A 122 -2.53 -9.15 15.50
C ASP A 122 -3.69 -8.89 14.53
N CYS A 123 -4.22 -7.67 14.54
CA CYS A 123 -5.29 -7.22 13.66
C CYS A 123 -4.83 -6.05 12.77
N TYR A 124 -5.26 -6.07 11.52
CA TYR A 124 -4.94 -5.04 10.53
C TYR A 124 -6.20 -4.57 9.81
N TRP A 125 -6.24 -3.28 9.49
CA TRP A 125 -7.16 -2.73 8.53
C TRP A 125 -6.76 -3.19 7.13
N VAL A 126 -7.75 -3.62 6.35
CA VAL A 126 -7.57 -4.17 5.02
C VAL A 126 -8.38 -3.36 4.02
N ASP A 127 -7.76 -3.00 2.90
CA ASP A 127 -8.49 -2.37 1.80
C ASP A 127 -9.42 -3.40 1.13
N LYS A 128 -10.73 -3.19 1.24
CA LYS A 128 -11.79 -4.03 0.67
C LYS A 128 -11.64 -4.26 -0.84
N LYS A 129 -10.96 -3.38 -1.57
CA LYS A 129 -10.76 -3.54 -3.02
C LYS A 129 -9.57 -4.42 -3.38
N THR A 130 -8.51 -4.39 -2.59
CA THR A 130 -7.22 -5.01 -2.96
C THR A 130 -6.84 -6.19 -2.08
N GLY A 131 -7.45 -6.33 -0.89
CA GLY A 131 -7.06 -7.33 0.10
C GLY A 131 -5.73 -7.05 0.77
N VAL A 132 -5.25 -5.81 0.69
CA VAL A 132 -3.96 -5.39 1.21
C VAL A 132 -4.12 -4.76 2.60
N PRO A 133 -3.39 -5.25 3.63
CA PRO A 133 -3.36 -4.65 4.95
C PRO A 133 -2.48 -3.41 4.95
N PHE A 134 -2.99 -2.30 5.48
CA PHE A 134 -2.33 -0.99 5.39
C PHE A 134 -2.00 -0.37 6.74
N SER A 135 -2.68 -0.75 7.83
CA SER A 135 -2.37 -0.26 9.18
C SER A 135 -2.89 -1.21 10.25
N LYS A 136 -2.34 -1.14 11.47
CA LYS A 136 -2.85 -1.92 12.60
C LYS A 136 -4.26 -1.47 12.97
N ALA A 137 -5.11 -2.43 13.29
CA ALA A 137 -6.46 -2.19 13.78
C ALA A 137 -6.57 -2.59 15.26
N PRO A 138 -7.38 -1.86 16.06
CA PRO A 138 -7.82 -2.38 17.34
C PRO A 138 -8.68 -3.62 17.13
N GLN A 139 -8.79 -4.48 18.14
CA GLN A 139 -9.80 -5.53 18.14
C GLN A 139 -11.18 -4.88 18.24
N THR A 140 -11.90 -4.85 17.13
CA THR A 140 -13.26 -4.30 17.05
C THR A 140 -14.29 -5.41 17.19
N ARG A 141 -15.38 -5.12 17.89
CA ARG A 141 -16.61 -5.92 17.89
C ARG A 141 -17.75 -5.00 17.48
N GLY A 142 -18.57 -5.37 16.51
CA GLY A 142 -19.71 -4.58 16.09
C GLY A 142 -20.15 -4.83 14.65
N GLN A 143 -21.36 -4.38 14.32
CA GLN A 143 -22.03 -4.68 13.05
C GLN A 143 -21.55 -3.84 11.85
N TYR A 144 -20.91 -2.69 12.10
CA TYR A 144 -20.52 -1.76 11.02
C TYR A 144 -19.15 -2.06 10.39
N ILE A 145 -18.31 -2.84 11.07
CA ILE A 145 -16.95 -3.17 10.64
C ILE A 145 -16.81 -4.68 10.67
N TYR A 146 -16.73 -5.30 9.49
CA TYR A 146 -16.52 -6.73 9.42
C TYR A 146 -15.13 -7.08 9.95
N THR A 147 -15.10 -8.01 10.89
CA THR A 147 -13.85 -8.52 11.48
C THR A 147 -13.74 -10.00 11.14
N ILE A 148 -12.81 -10.33 10.24
CA ILE A 148 -12.51 -11.70 9.85
C ILE A 148 -11.41 -12.22 10.77
N THR A 149 -11.71 -13.31 11.48
CA THR A 149 -10.75 -14.00 12.33
C THR A 149 -10.25 -15.24 11.61
N GLU A 150 -8.93 -15.34 11.45
CA GLU A 150 -8.30 -16.47 10.79
C GLU A 150 -7.64 -17.41 11.80
N GLU A 151 -7.96 -18.70 11.71
CA GLU A 151 -7.39 -19.77 12.55
C GLU A 151 -5.98 -20.21 12.13
N THR A 152 -5.14 -19.29 11.68
CA THR A 152 -3.74 -19.60 11.36
C THR A 152 -2.77 -18.79 12.21
N LYS A 153 -1.54 -19.30 12.30
CA LYS A 153 -0.39 -18.61 12.93
C LYS A 153 0.41 -17.80 11.90
N LEU A 154 -0.14 -17.56 10.71
CA LEU A 154 0.56 -16.82 9.66
C LEU A 154 0.64 -15.34 10.06
N SER A 155 1.83 -14.77 9.99
CA SER A 155 2.01 -13.33 10.22
C SER A 155 1.47 -12.54 9.03
N ILE A 156 0.65 -11.53 9.30
CA ILE A 156 0.19 -10.59 8.28
C ILE A 156 1.37 -9.70 7.88
N ILE A 157 1.69 -9.67 6.58
CA ILE A 157 2.74 -8.83 6.02
C ILE A 157 2.08 -7.56 5.45
N PRO A 158 2.35 -6.36 6.01
CA PRO A 158 1.82 -5.11 5.49
C PRO A 158 2.17 -4.90 4.01
N ASN A 159 1.26 -4.31 3.23
CA ASN A 159 1.40 -4.03 1.79
C ASN A 159 1.41 -5.27 0.87
N TYR A 160 1.21 -6.49 1.40
CA TYR A 160 1.02 -7.69 0.60
C TYR A 160 -0.41 -8.21 0.73
N GLN A 161 -0.96 -8.78 -0.34
CA GLN A 161 -2.30 -9.36 -0.29
C GLN A 161 -2.40 -10.48 0.74
N ILE A 162 -3.46 -10.46 1.54
CA ILE A 162 -3.67 -11.46 2.61
C ILE A 162 -4.07 -12.81 2.02
N LEU A 163 -4.81 -12.80 0.91
CA LEU A 163 -5.26 -13.96 0.16
C LEU A 163 -5.04 -13.74 -1.34
N PRO A 164 -5.01 -14.83 -2.14
CA PRO A 164 -5.11 -14.71 -3.59
C PRO A 164 -6.31 -13.86 -3.98
N GLU A 165 -6.13 -12.97 -4.96
CA GLU A 165 -7.11 -11.96 -5.39
C GLU A 165 -8.52 -12.54 -5.62
N VAL A 166 -8.60 -13.70 -6.30
CA VAL A 166 -9.88 -14.38 -6.59
C VAL A 166 -10.62 -14.76 -5.31
N LYS A 167 -9.93 -15.38 -4.34
CA LYS A 167 -10.54 -15.80 -3.06
C LYS A 167 -10.94 -14.60 -2.21
N PHE A 168 -10.15 -13.54 -2.25
CA PHE A 168 -10.50 -12.31 -1.56
C PHE A 168 -11.77 -11.68 -2.16
N LYS A 169 -11.87 -11.62 -3.50
CA LYS A 169 -13.09 -11.18 -4.19
C LYS A 169 -14.32 -11.98 -3.73
N TYR A 170 -14.20 -13.31 -3.61
CA TYR A 170 -15.29 -14.18 -3.14
C TYR A 170 -15.76 -13.83 -1.73
N ILE A 171 -14.82 -13.63 -0.79
CA ILE A 171 -15.16 -13.17 0.56
C ILE A 171 -15.92 -11.85 0.51
N ILE A 172 -15.47 -10.90 -0.31
CA ILE A 172 -16.15 -9.59 -0.42
C ILE A 172 -17.57 -9.75 -0.97
N SER A 173 -17.78 -10.54 -2.02
CA SER A 173 -19.12 -10.81 -2.55
C SER A 173 -20.05 -11.42 -1.50
N ILE A 174 -19.55 -12.36 -0.68
CA ILE A 174 -20.32 -12.96 0.42
C ILE A 174 -20.70 -11.90 1.46
N LEU A 175 -19.75 -11.06 1.88
CA LEU A 175 -20.00 -10.01 2.87
C LEU A 175 -20.97 -8.93 2.36
N ASP A 176 -20.90 -8.60 1.07
CA ASP A 176 -21.83 -7.67 0.43
C ASP A 176 -23.24 -8.25 0.42
N ASN A 177 -23.40 -9.53 0.06
CA ASN A 177 -24.71 -10.19 0.08
C ASN A 177 -25.31 -10.31 1.50
N ILE A 178 -24.47 -10.59 2.51
CA ILE A 178 -24.88 -10.59 3.93
C ILE A 178 -25.40 -9.20 4.32
N GLN A 179 -24.72 -8.15 3.88
CA GLN A 179 -25.12 -6.77 4.14
C GLN A 179 -26.44 -6.42 3.45
N GLU A 180 -26.59 -6.79 2.18
CA GLU A 180 -27.80 -6.55 1.37
C GLU A 180 -29.03 -7.25 1.96
N ASN A 181 -28.85 -8.48 2.45
CA ASN A 181 -29.88 -9.24 3.16
C ASN A 181 -30.08 -8.82 4.62
N LYS A 182 -29.38 -7.78 5.09
CA LYS A 182 -29.48 -7.22 6.46
C LYS A 182 -29.25 -8.27 7.55
N ILE A 183 -28.39 -9.24 7.29
CA ILE A 183 -28.08 -10.31 8.25
C ILE A 183 -27.19 -9.71 9.35
N SER A 184 -27.65 -9.80 10.60
CA SER A 184 -26.87 -9.33 11.75
C SER A 184 -25.76 -10.33 12.09
N VAL A 185 -24.51 -9.91 11.86
CA VAL A 185 -23.30 -10.73 12.08
C VAL A 185 -22.73 -10.48 13.47
N ASP A 186 -22.39 -11.57 14.17
CA ASP A 186 -21.62 -11.54 15.42
C ASP A 186 -20.13 -11.77 15.15
N LYS A 187 -19.81 -12.83 14.40
CA LYS A 187 -18.43 -13.23 14.12
C LYS A 187 -18.25 -13.77 12.71
N ILE A 188 -17.08 -13.50 12.11
CA ILE A 188 -16.67 -14.10 10.85
C ILE A 188 -15.35 -14.84 11.06
N GLU A 189 -15.32 -16.10 10.65
CA GLU A 189 -14.18 -17.00 10.79
C GLU A 189 -13.76 -17.50 9.41
N LEU A 190 -12.46 -17.44 9.13
CA LEU A 190 -11.87 -18.02 7.94
C LEU A 190 -11.05 -19.26 8.31
N ASN A 191 -11.39 -20.38 7.68
CA ASN A 191 -10.56 -21.57 7.67
C ASN A 191 -9.84 -21.70 6.33
N ARG A 192 -8.54 -21.40 6.29
CA ARG A 192 -7.74 -21.50 5.06
C ARG A 192 -7.56 -22.92 4.53
N ASN A 193 -7.52 -23.91 5.43
CA ASN A 193 -7.27 -25.30 5.04
C ASN A 193 -8.49 -25.90 4.34
N LEU A 194 -9.68 -25.58 4.84
CA LEU A 194 -10.94 -25.99 4.22
C LEU A 194 -11.33 -25.07 3.06
N GLU A 195 -10.77 -23.86 3.02
CA GLU A 195 -11.19 -22.78 2.13
C GLU A 195 -12.66 -22.42 2.38
N GLU A 196 -13.00 -22.24 3.66
CA GLU A 196 -14.36 -21.97 4.11
C GLU A 196 -14.42 -20.66 4.90
N LEU A 197 -15.46 -19.87 4.63
CA LEU A 197 -15.82 -18.70 5.41
C LEU A 197 -17.07 -19.03 6.22
N ARG A 198 -16.96 -18.97 7.54
CA ARG A 198 -18.09 -19.15 8.45
C ARG A 198 -18.53 -17.81 9.01
N VAL A 199 -19.81 -17.53 8.91
CA VAL A 199 -20.45 -16.33 9.46
C VAL A 199 -21.44 -16.75 10.52
N ILE A 200 -21.18 -16.34 11.75
CA ILE A 200 -22.02 -16.60 12.91
C ILE A 200 -22.89 -15.37 13.11
N THR A 201 -24.20 -15.54 13.05
CA THR A 201 -25.17 -14.46 13.24
C THR A 201 -25.39 -14.16 14.73
N THR A 202 -25.99 -13.01 15.03
CA THR A 202 -26.41 -12.68 16.41
C THR A 202 -27.45 -13.65 16.98
N THR A 203 -28.13 -14.40 16.12
CA THR A 203 -29.09 -15.46 16.48
C THR A 203 -28.41 -16.82 16.70
N ASN A 204 -27.08 -16.85 16.72
CA ASN A 204 -26.24 -18.05 16.85
C ASN A 204 -26.47 -19.08 15.72
N THR A 205 -26.80 -18.60 14.52
CA THR A 205 -26.94 -19.42 13.32
C THR A 205 -25.63 -19.39 12.54
N SER A 206 -25.14 -20.56 12.12
CA SER A 206 -23.89 -20.65 11.35
C SER A 206 -24.17 -20.69 9.85
N LEU A 207 -23.72 -19.67 9.12
CA LEU A 207 -23.68 -19.67 7.65
C LEU A 207 -22.30 -20.11 7.19
N ILE A 208 -22.19 -21.18 6.41
CA ILE A 208 -20.91 -21.78 6.02
C ILE A 208 -20.78 -21.71 4.50
N PHE A 209 -19.82 -20.94 4.02
CA PHE A 209 -19.57 -20.71 2.59
C PHE A 209 -18.26 -21.37 2.16
N THR A 210 -18.24 -21.94 0.96
CA THR A 210 -17.00 -22.36 0.29
C THR A 210 -16.36 -21.19 -0.45
N LEU A 211 -15.02 -21.13 -0.45
CA LEU A 211 -14.22 -20.20 -1.25
C LEU A 211 -13.58 -20.88 -2.46
N ARG A 212 -13.93 -22.15 -2.72
CA ARG A 212 -13.42 -22.95 -3.85
C ARG A 212 -14.19 -22.70 -5.14
N ILE A 213 -15.42 -22.21 -5.00
CA ILE A 213 -16.37 -21.98 -6.08
C ILE A 213 -16.74 -20.50 -6.03
N ASP A 214 -16.99 -19.91 -7.18
CA ASP A 214 -17.47 -18.54 -7.27
C ASP A 214 -18.81 -18.41 -6.52
N PRO A 215 -18.90 -17.56 -5.48
CA PRO A 215 -20.13 -17.35 -4.76
C PRO A 215 -21.16 -16.52 -5.55
N GLU A 216 -20.92 -16.14 -6.81
CA GLU A 216 -21.94 -15.49 -7.65
C GLU A 216 -23.26 -16.32 -7.76
N GLU A 217 -24.25 -15.74 -8.45
CA GLU A 217 -25.70 -16.07 -8.50
C GLU A 217 -26.15 -17.32 -7.72
N LEU A 218 -25.71 -18.53 -8.09
CA LEU A 218 -26.22 -19.79 -7.55
C LEU A 218 -26.10 -19.95 -6.02
N ILE A 219 -24.98 -19.59 -5.40
CA ILE A 219 -24.80 -19.79 -3.94
C ILE A 219 -25.61 -18.75 -3.15
N LEU A 220 -25.61 -17.50 -3.61
CA LEU A 220 -26.27 -16.38 -2.91
C LEU A 220 -27.78 -16.35 -3.16
N ASP A 221 -28.24 -16.78 -4.34
CA ASP A 221 -29.66 -16.98 -4.63
C ASP A 221 -30.22 -18.07 -3.73
N ALA A 222 -29.48 -19.16 -3.56
CA ALA A 222 -29.91 -20.27 -2.73
C ALA A 222 -30.00 -19.88 -1.24
N LEU A 223 -29.08 -19.05 -0.74
CA LEU A 223 -29.20 -18.43 0.59
C LEU A 223 -30.47 -17.58 0.67
N THR A 224 -30.69 -16.71 -0.31
CA THR A 224 -31.86 -15.81 -0.35
C THR A 224 -33.17 -16.60 -0.32
N GLU A 225 -33.25 -17.71 -1.06
CA GLU A 225 -34.42 -18.59 -1.07
C GLU A 225 -34.67 -19.28 0.28
N VAL A 226 -33.63 -19.66 1.01
CA VAL A 226 -33.78 -20.19 2.38
C VAL A 226 -34.29 -19.11 3.33
N LEU A 227 -33.74 -17.89 3.24
CA LEU A 227 -34.15 -16.76 4.08
C LEU A 227 -35.60 -16.31 3.84
N LYS A 228 -36.15 -16.51 2.64
CA LYS A 228 -37.57 -16.27 2.36
C LYS A 228 -38.50 -17.29 3.04
N LYS A 229 -38.03 -18.50 3.28
CA LYS A 229 -38.83 -19.64 3.78
C LYS A 229 -38.67 -19.87 5.28
N HIS A 230 -37.52 -19.51 5.84
CA HIS A 230 -37.15 -19.81 7.22
C HIS A 230 -36.58 -18.57 7.90
N ASN A 231 -36.96 -18.36 9.16
CA ASN A 231 -36.29 -17.37 10.00
C ASN A 231 -34.95 -17.93 10.46
N LEU A 232 -33.91 -17.09 10.44
CA LEU A 232 -32.58 -17.48 10.91
C LEU A 232 -32.59 -17.96 12.36
N GLU A 233 -33.46 -17.39 13.20
CA GLU A 233 -33.60 -17.75 14.62
C GLU A 233 -33.89 -19.25 14.83
N ASP A 234 -34.62 -19.87 13.90
CA ASP A 234 -35.03 -21.28 13.96
C ASP A 234 -33.96 -22.24 13.44
N LEU A 235 -32.91 -21.72 12.80
CA LEU A 235 -31.89 -22.50 12.12
C LEU A 235 -30.61 -22.57 12.96
N GLU A 236 -30.05 -23.77 13.08
CA GLU A 236 -28.75 -23.98 13.67
C GLU A 236 -27.63 -23.67 12.67
N TYR A 237 -27.75 -24.17 11.44
CA TYR A 237 -26.81 -23.85 10.37
C TYR A 237 -27.46 -23.81 8.99
N ILE A 238 -26.80 -23.08 8.09
CA ILE A 238 -26.99 -23.13 6.65
C ILE A 238 -25.61 -23.39 6.04
N ASN A 239 -25.48 -24.51 5.33
CA ASN A 239 -24.25 -24.94 4.69
C ASN A 239 -24.40 -24.81 3.17
N LEU A 240 -23.53 -23.96 2.62
CA LEU A 240 -23.45 -23.55 1.21
C LEU A 240 -22.12 -24.03 0.57
N THR A 241 -21.50 -25.08 1.10
CA THR A 241 -20.21 -25.56 0.60
C THR A 241 -20.32 -26.45 -0.64
N VAL A 242 -21.53 -26.92 -0.96
CA VAL A 242 -21.81 -27.82 -2.10
C VAL A 242 -22.47 -27.04 -3.21
N GLU A 243 -21.95 -27.18 -4.42
CA GLU A 243 -22.50 -26.53 -5.60
C GLU A 243 -23.98 -26.90 -5.80
N ASN A 244 -24.82 -25.88 -6.03
CA ASN A 244 -26.26 -26.03 -6.30
C ASN A 244 -27.07 -26.74 -5.22
N ARG A 245 -26.56 -26.86 -3.99
CA ARG A 245 -27.29 -27.48 -2.87
C ARG A 245 -27.09 -26.68 -1.61
N VAL A 246 -28.18 -26.51 -0.86
CA VAL A 246 -28.15 -25.91 0.47
C VAL A 246 -28.60 -26.94 1.47
N PHE A 247 -27.78 -27.15 2.50
CA PHE A 247 -28.16 -27.99 3.64
C PHE A 247 -28.42 -27.08 4.83
N TYR A 248 -29.55 -27.24 5.49
CA TYR A 248 -29.83 -26.53 6.73
C TYR A 248 -30.37 -27.51 7.78
N ARG A 249 -30.19 -27.13 9.05
CA ARG A 249 -30.71 -27.89 10.19
C ARG A 249 -31.44 -26.92 11.12
N ASN A 250 -32.63 -27.31 11.55
CA ASN A 250 -33.39 -26.58 12.56
C ASN A 250 -32.79 -26.84 13.95
N LYS A 251 -32.98 -25.88 14.85
CA LYS A 251 -32.65 -26.05 16.27
C LYS A 251 -33.59 -27.02 16.98
#